data_AF-A0A9W6NW43-F1
#
_entry.id   AF-A0A9W6NW43-F1
#
_cell.length_a   1.000
_cell.length_b   1.000
_cell.length_c   1.000
_cell.angle_alpha   90.00
_cell.angle_beta   90.00
_cell.angle_gamma   90.00
#
_symmetry.space_group_name_H-M   'P 1'
#
loop_
_entity.id
_entity.type
_entity.pdbx_description
1 polymer ?
#
loop_
_entity_poly.entity_id
_entity_poly.type
_entity_poly.pdbx_seq_one_letter_code
_entity_poly.pdbx_strand_id
1 'polypeptide(L)'
;MADHTLGARVTGHRDRARTAVLEQEGRWLMGRFAPRELLDGIGDYLHRAAPEREEELMAAIRARAAELAEQDADLPVDGPSRGMLALSSVVLAAFETLLPLFDGDRVRTIRYLQRVFGAMLRRTVDAAFGALARREDPLGAVDDACRADFAMYGDYYETTFERTDGTFEMRIGRCFFRDFFDRHDARPVTTVLCAWDANWMTALDPALGGLVSERTSLLSLGDDACRFRVHRTDDPLARHSDALDRFGDEPAPAP
;
A
#
# COMPACT_ATOMS: atom_id res chain seq x y z
N MET A 1 -37.70 -21.52 38.12
CA MET A 1 -36.33 -21.97 37.80
C MET A 1 -35.81 -21.07 36.69
N ALA A 2 -35.12 -20.00 37.08
CA ALA A 2 -34.16 -19.28 36.24
C ALA A 2 -32.93 -20.22 36.08
N ASP A 3 -32.08 -20.16 35.05
CA ASP A 3 -31.51 -19.00 34.37
C ASP A 3 -30.82 -19.51 33.09
N HIS A 4 -31.04 -18.85 31.95
CA HIS A 4 -30.35 -19.10 30.68
C HIS A 4 -30.01 -17.75 30.03
N THR A 5 -29.01 -17.03 30.55
CA THR A 5 -28.43 -15.89 29.81
C THR A 5 -26.99 -15.57 30.26
N LEU A 6 -26.01 -16.31 29.75
CA LEU A 6 -24.60 -15.90 29.79
C LEU A 6 -23.88 -16.54 28.59
N GLY A 7 -23.73 -15.78 27.50
CA GLY A 7 -23.00 -16.24 26.31
C GLY A 7 -22.67 -15.21 25.24
N ALA A 8 -23.29 -14.02 25.24
CA ALA A 8 -23.19 -13.09 24.09
C ALA A 8 -22.38 -11.79 24.33
N ARG A 9 -21.70 -11.62 25.49
CA ARG A 9 -21.03 -10.33 25.83
C ARG A 9 -19.50 -10.29 25.70
N VAL A 10 -18.84 -11.42 25.42
CA VAL A 10 -17.35 -11.49 25.44
C VAL A 10 -16.70 -11.33 24.06
N THR A 11 -17.41 -11.61 22.97
CA THR A 11 -16.90 -11.47 21.59
C THR A 11 -16.78 -10.00 21.16
N GLY A 12 -17.83 -9.19 21.37
CA GLY A 12 -17.86 -7.79 20.91
C GLY A 12 -16.92 -6.80 21.61
N HIS A 13 -16.23 -7.20 22.70
CA HIS A 13 -15.21 -6.36 23.35
C HIS A 13 -13.79 -6.69 22.86
N ARG A 14 -13.52 -7.97 22.59
CA ARG A 14 -12.24 -8.42 22.01
C ARG A 14 -12.08 -7.93 20.58
N ASP A 15 -13.16 -7.96 19.80
CA ASP A 15 -13.15 -7.45 18.43
C ASP A 15 -12.90 -5.94 18.40
N ARG A 16 -13.55 -5.18 19.28
CA ARG A 16 -13.31 -3.72 19.41
C ARG A 16 -11.89 -3.37 19.87
N ALA A 17 -11.35 -4.10 20.84
CA ALA A 17 -9.97 -3.88 21.30
C ALA A 17 -8.95 -4.20 20.20
N ARG A 18 -9.16 -5.27 19.43
CA ARG A 18 -8.32 -5.63 18.29
C ARG A 18 -8.38 -4.57 17.18
N THR A 19 -9.57 -4.10 16.82
CA THR A 19 -9.74 -3.03 15.83
C THR A 19 -9.00 -1.76 16.26
N ALA A 20 -9.15 -1.33 17.51
CA ALA A 20 -8.47 -0.14 18.02
C ALA A 20 -6.93 -0.25 17.97
N VAL A 21 -6.38 -1.43 18.24
CA VAL A 21 -4.93 -1.68 18.10
C VAL A 21 -4.50 -1.59 16.64
N LEU A 22 -5.23 -2.22 15.72
CA LEU A 22 -4.93 -2.19 14.29
C LEU A 22 -5.04 -0.77 13.70
N GLU A 23 -6.02 0.03 14.13
CA GLU A 23 -6.12 1.44 13.75
C GLU A 23 -4.91 2.24 14.24
N GLN A 24 -4.47 2.00 15.48
CA GLN A 24 -3.29 2.65 16.04
C GLN A 24 -2.01 2.24 15.30
N GLU A 25 -1.90 0.96 14.94
CA GLU A 25 -0.79 0.44 14.12
C GLU A 25 -0.81 1.04 12.72
N GLY A 26 -1.97 1.10 12.05
CA GLY A 26 -2.12 1.74 10.74
C GLY A 26 -1.72 3.21 10.78
N ARG A 27 -2.20 3.96 11.78
CA ARG A 27 -1.80 5.35 12.00
C ARG A 27 -0.30 5.49 12.24
N TRP A 28 0.30 4.60 13.02
CA TRP A 28 1.74 4.66 13.33
C TRP A 28 2.60 4.27 12.12
N LEU A 29 2.24 3.18 11.45
CA LEU A 29 2.95 2.67 10.28
C LEU A 29 2.91 3.71 9.16
N MET A 30 1.71 4.15 8.78
CA MET A 30 1.53 5.09 7.67
C MET A 30 1.91 6.51 8.07
N GLY A 31 1.66 6.94 9.30
CA GLY A 31 1.88 8.33 9.72
C GLY A 31 3.28 8.65 10.23
N ARG A 32 4.10 7.64 10.55
CA ARG A 32 5.41 7.86 11.18
C ARG A 32 6.52 6.98 10.66
N PHE A 33 6.30 5.67 10.57
CA PHE A 33 7.34 4.74 10.13
C PHE A 33 7.61 4.88 8.62
N ALA A 34 6.58 4.68 7.80
CA ALA A 34 6.73 4.68 6.34
C ALA A 34 7.23 6.03 5.77
N PRO A 35 6.77 7.20 6.24
CA PRO A 35 7.30 8.48 5.77
C PRO A 35 8.77 8.66 6.13
N ARG A 36 9.20 8.18 7.31
CA ARG A 36 10.59 8.25 7.74
C ARG A 36 11.48 7.34 6.88
N GLU A 37 11.10 6.07 6.70
CA GLU A 37 11.88 5.13 5.88
C GLU A 37 11.99 5.61 4.43
N LEU A 38 10.92 6.18 3.88
CA LEU A 38 10.94 6.79 2.56
C LEU A 38 11.93 7.96 2.49
N LEU A 39 11.90 8.87 3.47
CA LEU A 39 12.83 10.00 3.56
C LEU A 39 14.28 9.54 3.74
N ASP A 40 14.53 8.51 4.53
CA ASP A 40 15.88 7.96 4.73
C ASP A 40 16.41 7.38 3.40
N GLY A 41 15.60 6.63 2.66
CA GLY A 41 15.96 6.12 1.34
C GLY A 41 16.16 7.20 0.26
N ILE A 42 15.43 8.32 0.35
CA ILE A 42 15.64 9.50 -0.49
C ILE A 42 16.94 10.21 -0.11
N GLY A 43 17.19 10.40 1.19
CA GLY A 43 18.42 10.99 1.70
C GLY A 43 19.66 10.25 1.21
N ASP A 44 19.65 8.92 1.29
CA ASP A 44 20.72 8.07 0.75
C ASP A 44 21.02 8.32 -0.74
N TYR A 45 19.99 8.57 -1.55
CA TYR A 45 20.17 8.91 -2.96
C TYR A 45 20.72 10.32 -3.12
N LEU A 46 20.16 11.32 -2.43
CA LEU A 46 20.59 12.71 -2.50
C LEU A 46 22.04 12.87 -2.05
N HIS A 47 22.45 12.15 -1.00
CA HIS A 47 23.83 12.10 -0.54
C HIS A 47 24.81 11.68 -1.65
N ARG A 48 24.38 10.80 -2.56
CA ARG A 48 25.21 10.34 -3.68
C ARG A 48 25.08 11.22 -4.92
N ALA A 49 23.89 11.74 -5.20
CA ALA A 49 23.56 12.41 -6.46
C ALA A 49 23.77 13.92 -6.41
N ALA A 50 23.54 14.54 -5.26
CA ALA A 50 23.64 15.99 -5.03
C ALA A 50 24.02 16.28 -3.57
N PRO A 51 25.19 15.81 -3.08
CA PRO A 51 25.58 15.92 -1.67
C PRO A 51 25.57 17.36 -1.15
N GLU A 52 25.94 18.32 -1.97
CA GLU A 52 25.99 19.74 -1.61
C GLU A 52 24.59 20.37 -1.44
N ARG A 53 23.53 19.70 -1.91
CA ARG A 53 22.14 20.14 -1.83
C ARG A 53 21.26 19.21 -0.98
N GLU A 54 21.83 18.16 -0.39
CA GLU A 54 21.10 17.13 0.34
C GLU A 54 20.21 17.75 1.44
N GLU A 55 20.80 18.58 2.31
CA GLU A 55 20.08 19.22 3.42
C GLU A 55 18.98 20.17 2.93
N GLU A 56 19.27 20.99 1.92
CA GLU A 56 18.32 21.91 1.28
C GLU A 56 17.10 21.14 0.74
N LEU A 57 17.34 20.10 -0.05
CA LEU A 57 16.29 19.32 -0.70
C LEU A 57 15.48 18.52 0.31
N MET A 58 16.12 17.92 1.32
CA MET A 58 15.42 17.22 2.39
C MET A 58 14.58 18.17 3.26
N ALA A 59 15.04 19.41 3.48
CA ALA A 59 14.25 20.43 4.15
C ALA A 59 13.04 20.86 3.29
N ALA A 60 13.25 21.04 1.98
CA ALA A 60 12.19 21.38 1.03
C ALA A 60 11.08 20.33 0.99
N ILE A 61 11.43 19.03 0.92
CA ILE A 61 10.46 17.93 0.97
C ILE A 61 9.62 17.99 2.25
N ARG A 62 10.26 18.18 3.40
CA ARG A 62 9.55 18.22 4.70
C ARG A 62 8.62 19.43 4.82
N ALA A 63 9.09 20.61 4.41
CA ALA A 63 8.29 21.83 4.43
C ALA A 63 7.06 21.68 3.51
N ARG A 64 7.27 21.21 2.28
CA ARG A 64 6.20 21.01 1.31
C ARG A 64 5.20 19.94 1.75
N ALA A 65 5.67 18.85 2.37
CA ALA A 65 4.79 17.84 2.92
C ALA A 65 3.91 18.37 4.06
N ALA A 66 4.43 19.27 4.90
CA ALA A 66 3.65 19.92 5.96
C ALA A 66 2.54 20.81 5.38
N GLU A 67 2.84 21.60 4.35
CA GLU A 67 1.85 22.42 3.64
C GLU A 67 0.73 21.56 3.03
N LEU A 68 1.09 20.48 2.33
CA LEU A 68 0.12 19.56 1.73
C LEU A 68 -0.78 18.91 2.80
N ALA A 69 -0.21 18.52 3.93
CA ALA A 69 -0.98 17.94 5.03
C ALA A 69 -1.94 18.94 5.68
N GLU A 70 -1.58 20.23 5.72
CA GLU A 70 -2.49 21.29 6.18
C GLU A 70 -3.59 21.58 5.16
N GLN A 71 -3.23 21.62 3.86
CA GLN A 71 -4.16 21.87 2.76
C GLN A 71 -5.28 20.82 2.68
N ASP A 72 -4.97 19.54 2.89
CA ASP A 72 -5.92 18.41 2.83
C ASP A 72 -6.31 17.87 4.21
N ALA A 73 -6.26 18.71 5.26
CA ALA A 73 -6.63 18.30 6.62
C ALA A 73 -8.11 17.87 6.74
N ASP A 74 -8.95 18.18 5.75
CA ASP A 74 -10.36 17.78 5.64
C ASP A 74 -10.56 16.34 5.12
N LEU A 75 -9.54 15.77 4.46
CA LEU A 75 -9.66 14.47 3.79
C LEU A 75 -9.76 13.28 4.76
N PRO A 76 -8.96 13.20 5.84
CA PRO A 76 -9.02 12.09 6.78
C PRO A 76 -10.35 12.01 7.54
N VAL A 77 -10.89 10.80 7.67
CA VAL A 77 -12.15 10.52 8.40
C VAL A 77 -11.91 9.82 9.74
N ASP A 78 -10.71 9.31 9.98
CA ASP A 78 -10.36 8.47 11.14
C ASP A 78 -8.87 8.61 11.54
N GLY A 79 -8.35 7.67 12.34
CA GLY A 79 -6.92 7.62 12.71
C GLY A 79 -6.00 7.16 11.56
N PRO A 80 -6.26 5.99 10.94
CA PRO A 80 -5.51 5.48 9.79
C PRO A 80 -5.35 6.47 8.64
N SER A 81 -6.45 7.10 8.19
CA SER A 81 -6.46 8.06 7.08
C SER A 81 -5.64 9.32 7.39
N ARG A 82 -5.45 9.70 8.66
CA ARG A 82 -4.47 10.77 9.01
C ARG A 82 -3.03 10.32 8.79
N GLY A 83 -2.73 9.05 9.07
CA GLY A 83 -1.43 8.47 8.75
C GLY A 83 -1.19 8.46 7.25
N MET A 84 -2.21 8.09 6.47
CA MET A 84 -2.15 8.11 5.01
C MET A 84 -1.97 9.50 4.43
N LEU A 85 -2.61 10.53 5.01
CA LEU A 85 -2.37 11.92 4.64
C LEU A 85 -0.89 12.27 4.80
N ALA A 86 -0.31 11.99 5.97
CA ALA A 86 1.10 12.27 6.23
C ALA A 86 2.03 11.57 5.23
N LEU A 87 1.78 10.29 4.91
CA LEU A 87 2.55 9.55 3.91
C LEU A 87 2.40 10.14 2.50
N SER A 88 1.16 10.41 2.08
CA SER A 88 0.86 10.91 0.73
C SER A 88 1.47 12.28 0.50
N SER A 89 1.41 13.16 1.51
CA SER A 89 2.06 14.47 1.48
C SER A 89 3.57 14.36 1.32
N VAL A 90 4.24 13.42 1.99
CA VAL A 90 5.68 13.18 1.82
C VAL A 90 5.99 12.64 0.42
N VAL A 91 5.20 11.69 -0.08
CA VAL A 91 5.39 11.15 -1.44
C VAL A 91 5.24 12.22 -2.51
N LEU A 92 4.20 13.06 -2.42
CA LEU A 92 3.99 14.14 -3.39
C LEU A 92 5.10 15.19 -3.31
N ALA A 93 5.44 15.65 -2.11
CA ALA A 93 6.54 16.60 -1.91
C ALA A 93 7.88 16.06 -2.44
N ALA A 94 8.16 14.77 -2.21
CA ALA A 94 9.33 14.10 -2.74
C ALA A 94 9.31 14.05 -4.27
N PHE A 95 8.18 13.68 -4.88
CA PHE A 95 8.02 13.68 -6.33
C PHE A 95 8.28 15.07 -6.93
N GLU A 96 7.63 16.11 -6.40
CA GLU A 96 7.81 17.50 -6.85
C GLU A 96 9.26 17.97 -6.74
N THR A 97 9.93 17.63 -5.63
CA THR A 97 11.31 18.06 -5.34
C THR A 97 12.34 17.32 -6.19
N LEU A 98 12.12 16.02 -6.42
CA LEU A 98 13.06 15.18 -7.18
C LEU A 98 12.88 15.33 -8.68
N LEU A 99 11.69 15.72 -9.17
CA LEU A 99 11.40 15.81 -10.60
C LEU A 99 12.45 16.63 -11.39
N PRO A 100 12.92 17.81 -10.93
CA PRO A 100 14.01 18.53 -11.59
C PRO A 100 15.35 17.78 -11.62
N LEU A 101 15.64 16.93 -10.63
CA LEU A 101 16.87 16.10 -10.61
C LEU A 101 16.81 14.93 -11.61
N PHE A 102 15.60 14.60 -12.07
CA PHE A 102 15.37 13.63 -13.13
C PHE A 102 15.03 14.32 -14.46
N ASP A 103 15.51 15.54 -14.68
CA ASP A 103 15.32 16.30 -15.93
C ASP A 103 13.84 16.53 -16.32
N GLY A 104 12.93 16.49 -15.35
CA GLY A 104 11.49 16.56 -15.60
C GLY A 104 10.84 15.24 -16.01
N ASP A 105 11.57 14.11 -16.02
CA ASP A 105 11.06 12.79 -16.36
C ASP A 105 10.20 12.21 -15.23
N ARG A 106 8.89 12.43 -15.34
CA ARG A 106 7.88 11.97 -14.37
C ARG A 106 7.91 10.46 -14.17
N VAL A 107 8.05 9.67 -15.24
CA VAL A 107 8.02 8.20 -15.16
C VAL A 107 9.24 7.69 -14.40
N ARG A 108 10.42 8.24 -14.69
CA ARG A 108 11.66 7.88 -14.01
C ARG A 108 11.63 8.28 -12.53
N THR A 109 11.13 9.47 -12.19
CA THR A 109 10.97 9.89 -10.78
C THR A 109 10.02 8.95 -10.03
N ILE A 110 8.86 8.62 -10.62
CA ILE A 110 7.89 7.69 -10.01
C ILE A 110 8.50 6.30 -9.83
N ARG A 111 9.18 5.75 -10.84
CA ARG A 111 9.85 4.43 -10.74
C ARG A 111 10.94 4.41 -9.67
N TYR A 112 11.68 5.51 -9.51
CA TYR A 112 12.63 5.64 -8.42
C TYR A 112 11.93 5.58 -7.05
N LEU A 113 10.86 6.35 -6.85
CA LEU A 113 10.08 6.35 -5.61
C LEU A 113 9.41 5.00 -5.34
N GLN A 114 8.85 4.34 -6.36
CA GLN A 114 8.32 2.97 -6.28
C GLN A 114 9.38 1.99 -5.78
N ARG A 115 10.64 2.11 -6.24
CA ARG A 115 11.73 1.25 -5.79
C ARG A 115 12.10 1.50 -4.33
N VAL A 116 12.19 2.76 -3.91
CA VAL A 116 12.48 3.11 -2.50
C VAL A 116 11.37 2.60 -1.60
N PHE A 117 10.12 2.90 -1.94
CA PHE A 117 8.96 2.54 -1.14
C PHE A 117 8.69 1.02 -1.15
N GLY A 118 8.74 0.37 -2.31
CA GLY A 118 8.52 -1.06 -2.45
C GLY A 118 9.58 -1.93 -1.76
N ALA A 119 10.78 -1.41 -1.50
CA ALA A 119 11.79 -2.16 -0.73
C ALA A 119 11.50 -2.20 0.78
N MET A 120 10.64 -1.32 1.28
CA MET A 120 10.33 -1.19 2.70
C MET A 120 9.60 -2.45 3.21
N LEU A 121 10.01 -2.96 4.38
CA LEU A 121 9.50 -4.17 5.04
C LEU A 121 9.44 -5.46 4.19
N ARG A 122 10.00 -5.49 2.97
CA ARG A 122 9.89 -6.65 2.07
C ARG A 122 10.26 -7.97 2.74
N ARG A 123 11.39 -8.03 3.45
CA ARG A 123 11.83 -9.25 4.16
C ARG A 123 10.85 -9.70 5.25
N THR A 124 10.22 -8.75 5.93
CA THR A 124 9.22 -9.04 6.97
C THR A 124 7.97 -9.63 6.33
N VAL A 125 7.52 -9.06 5.22
CA VAL A 125 6.38 -9.56 4.45
C VAL A 125 6.67 -10.95 3.86
N ASP A 126 7.85 -11.15 3.27
CA ASP A 126 8.30 -12.45 2.76
C ASP A 126 8.25 -13.53 3.84
N ALA A 127 8.74 -13.23 5.04
CA ALA A 127 8.72 -14.17 6.16
C ALA A 127 7.29 -14.48 6.64
N ALA A 128 6.44 -13.47 6.73
CA ALA A 128 5.04 -13.63 7.15
C ALA A 128 4.26 -14.52 6.16
N PHE A 129 4.31 -14.20 4.87
CA PHE A 129 3.60 -14.95 3.83
C PHE A 129 4.21 -16.35 3.59
N GLY A 130 5.53 -16.50 3.74
CA GLY A 130 6.18 -17.81 3.76
C GLY A 130 5.70 -18.72 4.90
N ALA A 131 5.29 -18.15 6.04
CA ALA A 131 4.67 -18.91 7.13
C ALA A 131 3.20 -19.27 6.85
N LEU A 132 2.45 -18.42 6.14
CA LEU A 132 1.09 -18.71 5.69
C LEU A 132 1.08 -19.84 4.65
N ALA A 133 2.05 -19.84 3.74
CA ALA A 133 2.19 -20.87 2.69
C ALA A 133 2.37 -22.30 3.23
N ARG A 134 2.83 -22.46 4.48
CA ARG A 134 3.04 -23.77 5.12
C ARG A 134 1.85 -24.26 5.95
N ARG A 135 0.73 -23.54 5.93
CA ARG A 135 -0.50 -23.95 6.62
C ARG A 135 -1.19 -25.07 5.83
N GLU A 136 -2.06 -25.81 6.51
CA GLU A 136 -2.85 -26.88 5.87
C GLU A 136 -3.81 -26.32 4.79
N ASP A 137 -4.36 -25.13 5.02
CA ASP A 137 -5.08 -24.35 4.02
C ASP A 137 -4.38 -23.00 3.78
N PRO A 138 -3.41 -22.92 2.85
CA PRO A 138 -2.70 -21.68 2.54
C PRO A 138 -3.63 -20.57 2.04
N LEU A 139 -4.60 -20.90 1.16
CA LEU A 139 -5.57 -19.93 0.64
C LEU A 139 -6.43 -19.37 1.78
N GLY A 140 -6.85 -20.27 2.68
CA GLY A 140 -7.40 -19.99 4.00
C GLY A 140 -6.68 -18.89 4.75
N ALA A 141 -5.42 -19.18 5.03
CA ALA A 141 -4.58 -18.33 5.86
C ALA A 141 -4.33 -16.96 5.23
N VAL A 142 -4.21 -16.88 3.89
CA VAL A 142 -4.04 -15.61 3.17
C VAL A 142 -5.31 -14.76 3.22
N ASP A 143 -6.48 -15.35 2.94
CA ASP A 143 -7.77 -14.67 3.05
C ASP A 143 -7.99 -14.10 4.46
N ASP A 144 -7.77 -14.91 5.49
CA ASP A 144 -7.90 -14.50 6.88
C ASP A 144 -6.92 -13.36 7.25
N ALA A 145 -5.66 -13.45 6.80
CA ALA A 145 -4.65 -12.42 7.02
C ALA A 145 -5.03 -11.10 6.33
N CYS A 146 -5.40 -11.14 5.05
CA CYS A 146 -5.81 -9.95 4.31
C CYS A 146 -7.03 -9.28 4.96
N ARG A 147 -8.06 -10.03 5.35
CA ARG A 147 -9.24 -9.47 6.03
C ARG A 147 -8.90 -8.85 7.39
N ALA A 148 -8.03 -9.50 8.15
CA ALA A 148 -7.61 -9.01 9.46
C ALA A 148 -6.77 -7.73 9.33
N ASP A 149 -5.79 -7.74 8.44
CA ASP A 149 -4.84 -6.64 8.30
C ASP A 149 -5.48 -5.43 7.63
N PHE A 150 -6.49 -5.61 6.76
CA PHE A 150 -7.12 -4.49 6.06
C PHE A 150 -7.79 -3.47 7.01
N ALA A 151 -8.16 -3.87 8.23
CA ALA A 151 -8.64 -2.95 9.26
C ALA A 151 -7.64 -1.83 9.57
N MET A 152 -6.34 -2.02 9.31
CA MET A 152 -5.31 -1.00 9.45
C MET A 152 -5.52 0.21 8.51
N TYR A 153 -6.30 0.05 7.43
CA TYR A 153 -6.56 1.13 6.46
C TYR A 153 -7.75 2.02 6.86
N GLY A 154 -8.58 1.59 7.82
CA GLY A 154 -9.69 2.38 8.34
C GLY A 154 -10.89 2.53 7.40
N ASP A 155 -11.80 3.42 7.80
CA ASP A 155 -13.14 3.64 7.25
C ASP A 155 -13.13 4.41 5.92
N TYR A 156 -12.00 4.99 5.52
CA TYR A 156 -11.92 5.69 4.23
C TYR A 156 -12.06 4.75 3.03
N TYR A 157 -11.53 3.53 3.16
CA TYR A 157 -11.50 2.57 2.06
C TYR A 157 -12.84 1.88 1.89
N GLU A 158 -13.27 1.72 0.64
CA GLU A 158 -14.34 0.80 0.29
C GLU A 158 -13.72 -0.48 -0.21
N THR A 159 -13.89 -1.58 0.53
CA THR A 159 -13.26 -2.86 0.20
C THR A 159 -14.21 -4.02 0.39
N THR A 160 -14.20 -4.92 -0.59
CA THR A 160 -14.96 -6.17 -0.56
C THR A 160 -14.02 -7.34 -0.76
N PHE A 161 -14.41 -8.47 -0.20
CA PHE A 161 -13.62 -9.70 -0.25
C PHE A 161 -14.54 -10.86 -0.63
N GLU A 162 -14.17 -11.58 -1.68
CA GLU A 162 -14.89 -12.74 -2.18
C GLU A 162 -14.00 -13.97 -2.10
N ARG A 163 -14.59 -15.10 -1.71
CA ARG A 163 -13.88 -16.38 -1.64
C ARG A 163 -14.71 -17.50 -2.22
N THR A 164 -14.05 -18.35 -2.99
CA THR A 164 -14.52 -19.65 -3.46
C THR A 164 -13.52 -20.73 -3.04
N ASP A 165 -13.79 -22.00 -3.34
CA ASP A 165 -12.90 -23.11 -2.97
C ASP A 165 -11.48 -22.98 -3.56
N GLY A 166 -11.35 -22.32 -4.73
CA GLY A 166 -10.11 -22.19 -5.47
C GLY A 166 -9.57 -20.77 -5.61
N THR A 167 -10.26 -19.76 -5.08
CA THR A 167 -9.89 -18.36 -5.29
C THR A 167 -10.28 -17.48 -4.10
N PHE A 168 -9.44 -16.49 -3.82
CA PHE A 168 -9.70 -15.34 -2.98
C PHE A 168 -9.53 -14.08 -3.84
N GLU A 169 -10.48 -13.15 -3.81
CA GLU A 169 -10.39 -11.84 -4.45
C GLU A 169 -10.67 -10.73 -3.43
N MET A 170 -9.81 -9.71 -3.43
CA MET A 170 -10.00 -8.44 -2.75
C MET A 170 -10.21 -7.35 -3.80
N ARG A 171 -11.30 -6.59 -3.67
CA ARG A 171 -11.62 -5.44 -4.52
C ARG A 171 -11.62 -4.17 -3.68
N ILE A 172 -10.93 -3.14 -4.15
CA ILE A 172 -10.93 -1.80 -3.55
C ILE A 172 -11.65 -0.83 -4.49
N GLY A 173 -12.85 -0.38 -4.11
CA GLY A 173 -13.66 0.57 -4.89
C GLY A 173 -13.32 2.04 -4.59
N ARG A 174 -12.80 2.32 -3.40
CA ARG A 174 -12.35 3.65 -2.97
C ARG A 174 -11.03 3.56 -2.22
N CYS A 175 -10.08 4.43 -2.56
CA CYS A 175 -8.72 4.42 -2.04
C CYS A 175 -8.29 5.84 -1.65
N PHE A 176 -7.84 6.01 -0.40
CA PHE A 176 -7.38 7.31 0.12
C PHE A 176 -6.29 7.92 -0.76
N PHE A 177 -5.28 7.12 -1.11
CA PHE A 177 -4.13 7.58 -1.87
C PHE A 177 -4.53 8.14 -3.23
N ARG A 178 -5.39 7.43 -3.95
CA ARG A 178 -5.89 7.87 -5.25
C ARG A 178 -6.63 9.20 -5.13
N ASP A 179 -7.54 9.31 -4.16
CA ASP A 179 -8.33 10.54 -3.97
C ASP A 179 -7.45 11.73 -3.57
N PHE A 180 -6.42 11.51 -2.74
CA PHE A 180 -5.42 12.54 -2.42
C PHE A 180 -4.66 13.01 -3.66
N PHE A 181 -4.03 12.10 -4.42
CA PHE A 181 -3.23 12.50 -5.58
C PHE A 181 -4.08 13.07 -6.73
N ASP A 182 -5.34 12.67 -6.86
CA ASP A 182 -6.28 13.27 -7.80
C ASP A 182 -6.56 14.75 -7.47
N ARG A 183 -6.64 15.13 -6.18
CA ARG A 183 -6.80 16.55 -5.77
C ARG A 183 -5.63 17.44 -6.17
N HIS A 184 -4.46 16.86 -6.46
CA HIS A 184 -3.23 17.56 -6.81
C HIS A 184 -2.80 17.36 -8.28
N ASP A 185 -3.70 16.91 -9.15
CA ASP A 185 -3.40 16.60 -10.56
C ASP A 185 -2.19 15.64 -10.73
N ALA A 186 -2.01 14.76 -9.74
CA ALA A 186 -0.83 13.91 -9.59
C ALA A 186 -1.20 12.42 -9.57
N ARG A 187 -2.36 12.03 -10.13
CA ARG A 187 -2.87 10.64 -10.14
C ARG A 187 -1.78 9.57 -10.37
N PRO A 188 -0.88 9.70 -11.38
CA PRO A 188 0.15 8.68 -11.62
C PRO A 188 1.07 8.43 -10.42
N VAL A 189 1.28 9.41 -9.53
CA VAL A 189 2.10 9.30 -8.32
C VAL A 189 1.49 8.31 -7.31
N THR A 190 0.18 8.06 -7.37
CA THR A 190 -0.49 7.00 -6.58
C THR A 190 0.20 5.65 -6.75
N THR A 191 0.77 5.38 -7.93
CA THR A 191 1.46 4.12 -8.22
C THR A 191 2.69 3.88 -7.35
N VAL A 192 3.31 4.93 -6.77
CA VAL A 192 4.37 4.79 -5.76
C VAL A 192 3.86 3.98 -4.58
N LEU A 193 2.65 4.28 -4.10
CA LEU A 193 2.04 3.59 -2.98
C LEU A 193 1.46 2.23 -3.39
N CYS A 194 0.96 2.09 -4.62
CA CYS A 194 0.56 0.78 -5.17
C CYS A 194 1.72 -0.22 -5.24
N ALA A 195 2.97 0.25 -5.39
CA ALA A 195 4.14 -0.65 -5.41
C ALA A 195 4.34 -1.42 -4.09
N TRP A 196 3.74 -0.96 -2.98
CA TRP A 196 3.74 -1.67 -1.71
C TRP A 196 3.06 -3.03 -1.77
N ASP A 197 1.93 -3.13 -2.50
CA ASP A 197 1.16 -4.37 -2.54
C ASP A 197 1.96 -5.52 -3.17
N ALA A 198 2.90 -5.20 -4.07
CA ALA A 198 3.78 -6.19 -4.67
C ALA A 198 4.57 -6.99 -3.62
N ASN A 199 4.85 -6.42 -2.43
CA ASN A 199 5.55 -7.12 -1.36
C ASN A 199 4.82 -8.38 -0.90
N TRP A 200 3.50 -8.31 -0.67
CA TRP A 200 2.77 -9.49 -0.22
C TRP A 200 2.39 -10.39 -1.40
N MET A 201 2.09 -9.81 -2.56
CA MET A 201 1.70 -10.57 -3.74
C MET A 201 2.83 -11.47 -4.27
N THR A 202 4.05 -10.94 -4.32
CA THR A 202 5.23 -11.68 -4.78
C THR A 202 5.84 -12.58 -3.72
N ALA A 203 5.44 -12.44 -2.46
CA ALA A 203 5.83 -13.34 -1.37
C ALA A 203 5.07 -14.68 -1.39
N LEU A 204 3.99 -14.77 -2.17
CA LEU A 204 3.29 -16.02 -2.41
C LEU A 204 4.11 -16.88 -3.37
N ASP A 205 4.73 -17.94 -2.83
CA ASP A 205 5.53 -18.90 -3.57
C ASP A 205 4.67 -20.11 -4.01
N PRO A 206 4.43 -20.28 -5.32
CA PRO A 206 3.68 -21.43 -5.84
C PRO A 206 4.29 -22.78 -5.46
N ALA A 207 5.62 -22.87 -5.35
CA ALA A 207 6.30 -24.11 -5.01
C ALA A 207 6.13 -24.50 -3.53
N LEU A 208 5.80 -23.55 -2.66
CA LEU A 208 5.57 -23.80 -1.23
C LEU A 208 4.08 -23.94 -0.90
N GLY A 209 3.25 -23.02 -1.39
CA GLY A 209 1.84 -22.93 -1.02
C GLY A 209 0.86 -23.38 -2.09
N GLY A 210 1.31 -23.65 -3.31
CA GLY A 210 0.44 -23.92 -4.45
C GLY A 210 -0.46 -22.73 -4.80
N LEU A 211 -0.02 -21.51 -4.51
CA LEU A 211 -0.77 -20.26 -4.72
C LEU A 211 -0.01 -19.32 -5.66
N VAL A 212 -0.75 -18.62 -6.51
CA VAL A 212 -0.26 -17.50 -7.30
C VAL A 212 -1.21 -16.32 -7.14
N SER A 213 -0.67 -15.11 -7.24
CA SER A 213 -1.42 -13.87 -7.15
C SER A 213 -1.42 -13.09 -8.46
N GLU A 214 -2.48 -12.34 -8.70
CA GLU A 214 -2.59 -11.42 -9.83
C GLU A 214 -3.22 -10.10 -9.37
N ARG A 215 -2.71 -8.99 -9.88
CA ARG A 215 -3.33 -7.67 -9.76
C ARG A 215 -3.79 -7.24 -11.14
N THR A 216 -5.08 -7.35 -11.42
CA THR A 216 -5.58 -7.20 -12.81
C THR A 216 -5.98 -5.78 -13.16
N SER A 217 -6.36 -4.97 -12.17
CA SER A 217 -6.77 -3.58 -12.34
C SER A 217 -6.32 -2.70 -11.18
N LEU A 218 -6.20 -1.40 -11.44
CA LEU A 218 -5.76 -0.39 -10.48
C LEU A 218 -6.50 0.94 -10.70
N LEU A 219 -7.09 1.49 -9.62
CA LEU A 219 -7.67 2.84 -9.62
C LEU A 219 -6.65 3.90 -10.07
N SER A 220 -5.36 3.72 -9.76
CA SER A 220 -4.27 4.62 -10.14
C SER A 220 -3.96 4.62 -11.65
N LEU A 221 -4.40 3.59 -12.38
CA LEU A 221 -4.29 3.48 -13.83
C LEU A 221 -5.61 3.81 -14.54
N GLY A 222 -6.62 4.30 -13.82
CA GLY A 222 -7.90 4.73 -14.38
C GLY A 222 -8.98 3.66 -14.42
N ASP A 223 -8.76 2.47 -13.85
CA ASP A 223 -9.79 1.44 -13.72
C ASP A 223 -10.88 1.83 -12.69
N ASP A 224 -11.97 1.07 -12.63
CA ASP A 224 -13.08 1.28 -11.69
C ASP A 224 -12.79 0.80 -10.26
N ALA A 225 -11.77 -0.05 -10.09
CA ALA A 225 -11.32 -0.57 -8.81
C ALA A 225 -9.92 -1.17 -8.91
N CYS A 226 -9.26 -1.31 -7.76
CA CYS A 226 -8.12 -2.22 -7.66
C CYS A 226 -8.64 -3.65 -7.43
N ARG A 227 -8.07 -4.64 -8.13
CA ARG A 227 -8.42 -6.06 -7.98
C ARG A 227 -7.19 -6.89 -7.72
N PHE A 228 -7.22 -7.59 -6.59
CA PHE A 228 -6.17 -8.48 -6.15
C PHE A 228 -6.77 -9.87 -6.01
N ARG A 229 -6.27 -10.82 -6.80
CA ARG A 229 -6.75 -12.19 -6.75
C ARG A 229 -5.62 -13.12 -6.39
N VAL A 230 -5.91 -14.09 -5.54
CA VAL A 230 -5.05 -15.23 -5.21
C VAL A 230 -5.81 -16.49 -5.60
N HIS A 231 -5.16 -17.40 -6.32
CA HIS A 231 -5.77 -18.65 -6.73
C HIS A 231 -4.78 -19.80 -6.64
N ARG A 232 -5.32 -21.02 -6.54
CA ARG A 232 -4.52 -22.24 -6.53
C ARG A 232 -3.89 -22.47 -7.89
N THR A 233 -2.67 -23.02 -7.89
CA THR A 233 -1.95 -23.44 -9.08
C THR A 233 -1.17 -24.72 -8.80
N ASP A 234 -1.12 -25.60 -9.80
CA ASP A 234 -0.27 -26.79 -9.78
C ASP A 234 1.10 -26.54 -10.46
N ASP A 235 1.29 -25.36 -11.06
CA ASP A 235 2.56 -24.96 -11.66
C ASP A 235 3.46 -24.28 -10.60
N PRO A 236 4.55 -24.93 -10.17
CA PRO A 236 5.48 -24.36 -9.19
C PRO A 236 6.28 -23.17 -9.74
N LEU A 237 6.23 -22.91 -11.05
CA LEU A 237 6.90 -21.79 -11.72
C LEU A 237 5.94 -20.68 -12.13
N ALA A 238 4.65 -20.77 -11.75
CA ALA A 238 3.67 -19.74 -12.03
C ALA A 238 4.16 -18.38 -11.53
N ARG A 239 3.99 -17.34 -12.34
CA ARG A 239 4.46 -15.99 -12.00
C ARG A 239 3.30 -15.11 -11.57
N HIS A 240 3.57 -14.27 -10.58
CA HIS A 240 2.73 -13.13 -10.29
C HIS A 240 2.57 -12.26 -11.55
N SER A 241 1.36 -11.78 -11.79
CA SER A 241 1.06 -10.79 -12.83
C SER A 241 0.57 -9.50 -12.19
N ASP A 242 1.18 -8.37 -12.57
CA ASP A 242 0.84 -7.08 -12.00
C ASP A 242 0.39 -6.07 -13.07
N ALA A 243 -0.80 -5.49 -12.89
CA ALA A 243 -1.28 -4.37 -13.68
C ALA A 243 -0.30 -3.20 -13.69
N LEU A 244 0.46 -3.02 -12.61
CA LEU A 244 1.45 -1.97 -12.47
C LEU A 244 2.67 -2.16 -13.40
N ASP A 245 2.93 -3.37 -13.89
CA ASP A 245 4.01 -3.62 -14.85
C ASP A 245 3.81 -2.83 -16.16
N ARG A 246 2.57 -2.43 -16.46
CA ARG A 246 2.20 -1.61 -17.62
C ARG A 246 2.44 -0.11 -17.41
N PHE A 247 2.85 0.31 -16.20
CA PHE A 247 3.01 1.72 -15.88
C PHE A 247 4.16 2.36 -16.67
N GLY A 248 3.84 3.40 -17.45
CA GLY A 248 4.79 4.10 -18.29
C GLY A 248 5.02 3.46 -19.66
N ASP A 249 4.27 2.41 -20.01
CA ASP A 249 4.29 1.82 -21.35
C ASP A 249 3.32 2.52 -22.32
N GLU A 250 2.56 3.52 -21.84
CA GLU A 250 1.73 4.35 -22.70
C GLU A 250 2.61 5.15 -23.68
N PRO A 251 2.28 5.14 -24.99
CA PRO A 251 2.96 6.00 -25.94
C PRO A 251 2.74 7.45 -25.52
N ALA A 252 3.81 8.26 -25.59
CA ALA A 252 3.70 9.70 -25.33
C ALA A 252 2.52 10.28 -26.13
N PRO A 253 1.71 11.18 -25.54
CA PRO A 253 0.64 11.81 -26.29
C PRO A 253 1.21 12.42 -27.56
N ALA A 254 0.57 12.14 -28.69
CA ALA A 254 0.97 12.74 -29.96
C ALA A 254 0.95 14.28 -29.82
N PRO A 255 1.96 14.97 -30.39
CA PRO A 255 2.09 16.42 -30.27
C PRO A 255 0.89 17.19 -30.83
#